data_AF-A0A920AV05-F1
#
_entry.id   AF-A0A920AV05-F1
#
_cell.length_a   1.000
_cell.length_b   1.000
_cell.length_c   1.000
_cell.angle_alpha   90.00
_cell.angle_beta   90.00
_cell.angle_gamma   90.00
#
_symmetry.space_group_name_H-M   'P 1'
#
loop_
_entity.id
_entity.type
_entity.pdbx_description
1 polymer ?
#
loop_
_entity_poly.entity_id
_entity_poly.type
_entity_poly.pdbx_seq_one_letter_code
_entity_poly.pdbx_strand_id
1 'polypeptide(L)'
;MVKDHDFKQILSTDISLISLSNLVNFIVSDKNFSVAVCNVNSLVAADKSSEFNKILNSFDFRVADGMPLVWYLRLRKCKQERLNGAKNFS
;
A
#
# COMPACT_ATOMS: atom_id res chain seq x y z
N MET A 1 2.39 -13.62 16.44
CA MET A 1 2.99 -12.33 16.02
C MET A 1 2.85 -12.24 14.51
N VAL A 2 2.00 -11.35 14.00
CA VAL A 2 1.97 -11.06 12.56
C VAL A 2 3.18 -10.16 12.31
N LYS A 3 4.07 -10.58 11.41
CA LYS A 3 5.19 -9.76 10.96
C LYS A 3 4.61 -8.64 10.11
N ASP A 4 4.64 -7.39 10.57
CA ASP A 4 4.08 -6.21 9.87
C ASP A 4 4.89 -5.78 8.62
N HIS A 5 5.50 -6.73 7.91
CA HIS A 5 6.11 -6.55 6.60
C HIS A 5 5.75 -7.74 5.72
N ASP A 6 4.46 -7.86 5.43
CA ASP A 6 3.94 -8.81 4.45
C ASP A 6 3.30 -8.04 3.30
N PHE A 7 3.35 -8.62 2.11
CA PHE A 7 2.78 -8.02 0.90
C PHE A 7 1.69 -8.91 0.34
N LYS A 8 0.67 -8.29 -0.23
CA LYS A 8 -0.33 -9.00 -1.02
C LYS A 8 -0.33 -8.49 -2.45
N GLN A 9 -0.03 -9.39 -3.37
CA GLN A 9 -0.17 -9.07 -4.78
C GLN A 9 -1.64 -8.88 -5.14
N ILE A 10 -1.92 -7.77 -5.82
CA ILE A 10 -3.21 -7.41 -6.41
C ILE A 10 -2.93 -7.02 -7.86
N LEU A 11 -3.53 -7.75 -8.80
CA LEU A 11 -3.13 -7.71 -10.21
C LEU A 11 -1.61 -7.97 -10.32
N SER A 12 -0.87 -7.04 -10.92
CA SER A 12 0.59 -7.12 -11.09
C SER A 12 1.39 -6.37 -10.01
N THR A 13 0.75 -5.80 -8.98
CA THR A 13 1.40 -4.92 -7.99
C THR A 13 1.31 -5.49 -6.58
N ASP A 14 2.40 -5.39 -5.82
CA ASP A 14 2.44 -5.77 -4.42
C ASP A 14 1.96 -4.63 -3.51
N ILE A 15 0.98 -4.93 -2.66
CA ILE A 15 0.42 -3.97 -1.69
C ILE A 15 0.84 -4.36 -0.28
N SER A 16 1.42 -3.41 0.44
CA SER A 16 1.85 -3.55 1.83
C SER A 16 0.66 -3.80 2.75
N LEU A 17 0.74 -4.87 3.53
CA LEU A 17 -0.17 -5.13 4.64
C LEU A 17 0.39 -4.45 5.89
N ILE A 18 -0.02 -3.21 6.11
CA ILE A 18 0.50 -2.38 7.21
C ILE A 18 -0.59 -1.49 7.79
N SER A 19 -0.58 -1.31 9.11
CA SER A 19 -1.43 -0.35 9.82
C SER A 19 -0.89 1.07 9.71
N LEU A 20 -1.76 2.06 9.91
CA LEU A 20 -1.34 3.47 9.90
C LEU A 20 -0.29 3.75 10.98
N SER A 21 -0.52 3.26 12.20
CA SER A 21 0.38 3.49 13.33
C SER A 21 1.79 2.97 13.05
N ASN A 22 1.90 1.78 12.45
CA ASN A 22 3.18 1.18 12.12
C ASN A 22 3.88 1.94 11.00
N LEU A 23 3.14 2.30 9.94
CA LEU A 23 3.68 3.10 8.84
C LEU A 23 4.23 4.45 9.35
N VAL A 24 3.48 5.15 10.20
CA VAL A 24 3.94 6.41 10.83
C VAL A 24 5.18 6.17 11.68
N ASN A 25 5.21 5.10 12.48
CA ASN A 25 6.37 4.77 13.29
C ASN A 25 7.62 4.52 12.43
N PHE A 26 7.50 3.85 11.27
CA PHE A 26 8.62 3.66 10.34
C PHE A 26 9.09 4.98 9.71
N ILE A 27 8.16 5.81 9.25
CA ILE A 27 8.49 7.10 8.63
C ILE A 27 9.15 8.07 9.64
N VAL A 28 8.75 8.00 10.91
CA VAL A 28 9.29 8.86 11.96
C VAL A 28 10.61 8.32 12.52
N SER A 29 10.78 7.00 12.59
CA SER A 29 12.00 6.38 13.14
C SER A 29 13.18 6.40 12.18
N ASP A 30 12.92 6.34 10.87
CA ASP A 30 13.94 6.39 9.83
C ASP A 30 13.49 7.28 8.68
N LYS A 31 14.40 8.13 8.17
CA LYS A 31 14.01 9.23 7.25
C LYS A 31 13.99 8.85 5.78
N ASN A 32 14.32 7.60 5.43
CA ASN A 32 14.63 7.24 4.05
C ASN A 32 13.64 6.25 3.40
N PHE A 33 12.42 6.12 3.94
CA PHE A 33 11.40 5.28 3.33
C PHE A 33 10.55 6.02 2.29
N SER A 34 10.42 5.41 1.12
CA SER A 34 9.52 5.84 0.06
C SER A 34 8.14 5.19 0.21
N VAL A 35 7.08 6.00 0.08
CA VAL A 35 5.69 5.54 0.25
C VAL A 35 4.87 5.89 -0.99
N ALA A 36 4.28 4.87 -1.61
CA ALA A 36 3.28 5.00 -2.66
C ALA A 36 1.89 4.76 -2.07
N VAL A 37 0.96 5.66 -2.36
CA VAL A 37 -0.45 5.54 -1.99
C VAL A 37 -1.21 4.98 -3.20
N CYS A 38 -1.71 3.76 -3.10
CA CYS A 38 -2.24 2.99 -4.21
C CYS A 38 -3.76 2.87 -4.11
N ASN A 39 -4.49 3.46 -5.06
CA ASN A 39 -5.91 3.21 -5.24
C ASN A 39 -6.14 2.26 -6.44
N VAL A 40 -7.41 1.93 -6.71
CA VAL A 40 -7.77 1.01 -7.81
C VAL A 40 -7.24 1.50 -9.16
N ASN A 41 -7.27 2.80 -9.44
CA ASN A 41 -6.81 3.35 -10.72
C ASN A 41 -5.31 3.16 -10.90
N SER A 42 -4.53 3.40 -9.84
CA SER A 42 -3.08 3.17 -9.84
C SER A 42 -2.75 1.71 -10.17
N LEU A 43 -3.51 0.76 -9.60
CA LEU A 43 -3.29 -0.67 -9.85
C LEU A 43 -3.66 -1.08 -11.27
N VAL A 44 -4.77 -0.58 -11.80
CA VAL A 44 -5.17 -0.85 -13.18
C VAL A 44 -4.18 -0.24 -14.18
N ALA A 45 -3.65 0.95 -13.88
CA ALA A 45 -2.62 1.58 -14.71
C ALA A 45 -1.31 0.79 -14.66
N ALA A 46 -0.90 0.30 -13.49
CA ALA A 46 0.30 -0.53 -13.32
C ALA A 46 0.16 -1.86 -14.05
N ASP A 47 -0.99 -2.51 -13.97
CA ASP A 47 -1.24 -3.76 -14.68
C ASP A 47 -1.12 -3.62 -16.22
N LYS A 48 -1.48 -2.44 -16.75
CA LYS A 48 -1.38 -2.12 -18.19
C LYS A 48 0.00 -1.63 -18.63
N SER A 49 0.87 -1.25 -17.70
CA SER A 49 2.20 -0.69 -18.00
C SER A 49 3.27 -1.31 -17.12
N SER A 50 4.08 -2.19 -17.71
CA SER A 50 5.16 -2.87 -16.99
C SER A 50 6.20 -1.90 -16.41
N GLU A 51 6.42 -0.76 -17.07
CA GLU A 51 7.35 0.26 -16.59
C GLU A 51 6.80 0.98 -15.37
N PHE A 52 5.52 1.40 -15.41
CA PHE A 52 4.87 2.00 -14.26
C PHE A 52 4.76 1.01 -13.09
N ASN A 53 4.47 -0.26 -13.36
CA ASN A 53 4.45 -1.29 -12.32
C ASN A 53 5.83 -1.51 -11.67
N LYS A 54 6.92 -1.46 -12.44
CA LYS A 54 8.29 -1.55 -11.89
C LYS A 54 8.58 -0.38 -10.96
N ILE A 55 8.24 0.84 -11.37
CA ILE A 55 8.40 2.03 -10.53
C ILE A 55 7.53 1.92 -9.28
N LEU A 56 6.27 1.52 -9.42
CA LEU A 56 5.37 1.41 -8.27
C LEU A 56 5.85 0.35 -7.27
N ASN A 57 6.35 -0.79 -7.74
CA ASN A 57 6.93 -1.84 -6.90
C ASN A 57 8.31 -1.50 -6.32
N SER A 58 8.99 -0.45 -6.78
CA SER A 58 10.27 -0.02 -6.20
C SER A 58 10.11 0.81 -4.93
N PHE A 59 8.90 1.22 -4.56
CA PHE A 59 8.63 1.91 -3.30
C PHE A 59 8.70 0.96 -2.11
N ASP A 60 9.24 1.41 -0.99
CA ASP A 60 9.35 0.61 0.23
C ASP A 60 7.96 0.19 0.72
N PHE A 61 7.03 1.15 0.79
CA PHE A 61 5.64 0.91 1.15
C PHE A 61 4.68 1.25 0.01
N ARG A 62 3.77 0.34 -0.31
CA ARG A 62 2.74 0.49 -1.35
C ARG A 62 1.38 0.28 -0.71
N VAL A 63 0.78 1.35 -0.23
CA VAL A 63 -0.28 1.24 0.76
C VAL A 63 -1.64 1.48 0.15
N ALA A 64 -2.62 0.65 0.54
CA ALA A 64 -3.96 0.69 -0.01
C ALA A 64 -4.72 1.97 0.41
N ASP A 65 -5.19 2.72 -0.59
CA ASP A 65 -6.09 3.85 -0.45
C ASP A 65 -7.45 3.56 -1.11
N GLY A 66 -8.49 4.13 -0.51
CA GLY A 66 -9.86 3.93 -0.93
C GLY A 66 -10.49 2.63 -0.41
N MET A 67 -11.82 2.68 -0.24
CA MET A 67 -12.59 1.56 0.30
C MET A 67 -12.58 0.30 -0.58
N PRO A 68 -12.66 0.36 -1.93
CA PRO A 68 -12.71 -0.84 -2.75
C PRO A 68 -11.49 -1.76 -2.54
N LEU A 69 -10.30 -1.18 -2.45
CA LEU A 69 -9.06 -1.95 -2.28
C LEU A 69 -8.95 -2.55 -0.87
N VAL A 70 -9.35 -1.76 0.13
CA VAL A 70 -9.43 -2.21 1.53
C VAL A 70 -10.43 -3.36 1.69
N TRP A 71 -11.60 -3.27 1.07
CA TRP A 71 -12.60 -4.35 1.07
C TRP A 71 -12.09 -5.60 0.38
N TYR A 72 -11.44 -5.46 -0.77
CA TYR A 72 -10.83 -6.60 -1.46
C TYR A 72 -9.81 -7.33 -0.58
N LEU A 73 -8.94 -6.59 0.12
CA LEU A 73 -7.99 -7.15 1.07
C LEU A 73 -8.69 -7.85 2.25
N ARG A 74 -9.76 -7.25 2.78
CA ARG A 74 -10.57 -7.85 3.86
C ARG A 74 -11.27 -9.14 3.43
N LEU A 75 -11.80 -9.20 2.21
CA LEU A 75 -12.37 -10.42 1.64
C LEU A 75 -11.32 -11.55 1.54
N ARG A 76 -10.05 -11.19 1.33
CA ARG A 76 -8.90 -12.10 1.36
C ARG A 76 -8.36 -12.36 2.77
N LYS A 77 -9.14 -12.03 3.82
CA LYS A 77 -8.83 -12.19 5.24
C LYS A 77 -7.62 -11.36 5.73
N CYS A 78 -7.24 -10.31 4.99
CA CYS A 78 -6.23 -9.35 5.44
C CYS A 78 -6.89 -8.26 6.30
N LYS A 79 -6.32 -7.97 7.47
CA LYS A 79 -6.79 -6.88 8.34
C LYS A 79 -6.20 -5.55 7.89
N GLN A 80 -6.60 -5.08 6.71
CA GLN A 80 -6.15 -3.78 6.18
C GLN A 80 -7.07 -2.64 6.64
N GLU A 81 -6.45 -1.56 7.11
CA GLU A 81 -7.09 -0.28 7.40
C GLU A 81 -7.08 0.63 6.18
N ARG A 82 -8.09 1.50 6.08
CA ARG A 82 -8.13 2.51 5.03
C ARG A 82 -7.17 3.63 5.37
N LEU A 83 -6.25 3.92 4.45
CA LEU A 83 -5.31 5.02 4.56
C LEU A 83 -5.73 6.13 3.60
N ASN A 84 -6.40 7.16 4.13
CA ASN A 84 -6.79 8.32 3.34
C ASN A 84 -5.59 9.23 3.10
N GLY A 85 -5.04 9.24 1.89
CA GLY A 85 -3.87 10.06 1.52
C GLY A 85 -4.00 11.55 1.90
N ALA A 86 -5.16 12.17 1.67
CA ALA A 86 -5.36 13.60 1.94
C ALA A 86 -5.50 13.99 3.43
N LYS A 87 -5.82 13.04 4.31
CA LYS A 87 -6.02 13.31 5.75
C LYS A 87 -4.78 12.99 6.59
N ASN A 88 -3.82 12.27 6.01
CA ASN A 88 -2.68 11.71 6.72
C ASN A 88 -1.40 12.56 6.60
N PHE A 89 -1.39 13.58 5.75
CA PHE A 89 -0.23 14.46 5.49
C PHE A 89 -0.55 15.96 5.67
N SER A 90 -1.68 16.29 6.29
CA SER A 90 -2.16 17.66 6.57
C SER A 90 -1.98 18.05 8.02
#